data_AF-A0A235BWL2-F1
#
_entry.id   AF-A0A235BWL2-F1
#
_cell.length_a   1.000
_cell.length_b   1.000
_cell.length_c   1.000
_cell.angle_alpha   90.00
_cell.angle_beta   90.00
_cell.angle_gamma   90.00
#
_symmetry.space_group_name_H-M   'P 1'
#
loop_
_entity.id
_entity.type
_entity.pdbx_description
1 polymer ?
#
loop_
_entity_poly.entity_id
_entity_poly.type
_entity_poly.pdbx_seq_one_letter_code
_entity_poly.pdbx_strand_id
1 'polypeptide(L)'
;MALQYRMNQDHPATAARRVAHNTIYLVVADIAGKLMTFIFFMVAARHLGVEKFGVFSFALAYISMFSVFADLGFGVLTAREIARDHSVARRYVSNALAIKLVAAFVLMAVVAISVNLLGYPPMTVKVTYICSLLILTSSVVLYYGFVFQGFERMVLSALTRMFQAVVLIAGVFLLSRGVAVVERYAWLRVGAGGGGAFFAWLLASVAFVRPGLSFNFSE
;
A
#
# COMPACT_ATOMS: atom_id res chain seq x y z
N MET A 1 14.59 -16.27 -37.71
CA MET A 1 14.65 -15.09 -36.82
C MET A 1 13.77 -15.20 -35.57
N ALA A 2 12.48 -15.58 -35.64
CA ALA A 2 11.62 -15.72 -34.45
C ALA A 2 11.99 -16.90 -33.52
N LEU A 3 12.67 -17.94 -34.02
CA LEU A 3 13.10 -19.10 -33.23
C LEU A 3 14.40 -18.87 -32.43
N GLN A 4 15.30 -18.00 -32.90
CA GLN A 4 16.50 -17.60 -32.14
C GLN A 4 16.17 -16.63 -30.99
N TYR A 5 15.03 -15.93 -31.05
CA TYR A 5 14.59 -15.07 -29.96
C TYR A 5 14.06 -15.85 -28.75
N ARG A 6 13.44 -17.02 -28.97
CA ARG A 6 12.99 -17.92 -27.88
C ARG A 6 14.15 -18.67 -27.22
N MET A 7 15.15 -19.11 -27.97
CA MET A 7 16.28 -19.87 -27.41
C MET A 7 17.23 -19.07 -26.50
N ASN A 8 17.10 -17.74 -26.42
CA ASN A 8 17.92 -16.90 -25.54
C ASN A 8 17.26 -16.53 -24.22
N GLN A 9 16.00 -16.94 -23.99
CA GLN A 9 15.27 -16.66 -22.74
C GLN A 9 15.40 -17.77 -21.67
N ASP A 10 15.93 -18.94 -22.03
CA ASP A 10 15.98 -20.12 -21.15
C ASP A 10 17.37 -20.40 -20.54
N HIS A 11 18.24 -19.38 -20.40
CA HIS A 11 19.46 -19.56 -19.61
C HIS A 11 19.17 -19.26 -18.13
N PRO A 12 19.37 -20.20 -17.20
CA PRO A 12 19.16 -19.95 -15.76
C PRO A 12 19.99 -18.77 -15.25
N ALA A 13 21.13 -18.47 -15.89
CA ALA A 13 21.96 -17.31 -15.61
C ALA A 13 21.29 -15.96 -15.99
N THR A 14 20.50 -15.86 -17.06
CA THR A 14 19.75 -14.63 -17.41
C THR A 14 18.50 -14.47 -16.56
N ALA A 15 17.82 -15.56 -16.19
CA ALA A 15 16.71 -15.54 -15.24
C ALA A 15 17.20 -15.10 -13.85
N ALA A 16 18.27 -15.72 -13.31
CA ALA A 16 18.88 -15.34 -12.04
C ALA A 16 19.38 -13.88 -12.05
N ARG A 17 20.00 -13.43 -13.14
CA ARG A 17 20.44 -12.03 -13.30
C ARG A 17 19.26 -11.05 -13.34
N ARG A 18 18.15 -11.40 -14.00
CA ARG A 18 16.94 -10.57 -14.05
C ARG A 18 16.24 -10.50 -12.69
N VAL A 19 16.14 -11.62 -11.99
CA VAL A 19 15.60 -11.69 -10.61
C VAL A 19 16.47 -10.90 -9.65
N ALA A 20 17.80 -11.03 -9.73
CA ALA A 20 18.73 -10.25 -8.90
C ALA A 20 18.60 -8.74 -9.16
N HIS A 21 18.57 -8.34 -10.44
CA HIS A 21 18.36 -6.94 -10.82
C HIS A 21 17.02 -6.41 -10.28
N ASN A 22 15.91 -7.09 -10.53
CA ASN A 22 14.58 -6.70 -10.05
C ASN A 22 14.49 -6.64 -8.51
N THR A 23 15.17 -7.57 -7.82
CA THR A 23 15.28 -7.58 -6.36
C THR A 23 16.04 -6.35 -5.86
N ILE A 24 17.15 -5.98 -6.50
CA ILE A 24 17.91 -4.77 -6.14
C ILE A 24 17.04 -3.51 -6.29
N TYR A 25 16.29 -3.34 -7.38
CA TYR A 25 15.37 -2.20 -7.52
C TYR A 25 14.32 -2.17 -6.42
N LEU A 26 13.74 -3.33 -6.09
CA LEU A 26 12.73 -3.41 -5.04
C LEU A 26 13.31 -3.06 -3.67
N VAL A 27 14.50 -3.56 -3.35
CA VAL A 27 15.21 -3.26 -2.10
C VAL A 27 15.57 -1.78 -2.02
N VAL A 28 16.11 -1.20 -3.09
CA VAL A 28 16.44 0.24 -3.14
C VAL A 28 15.18 1.08 -2.98
N ALA A 29 14.09 0.74 -3.65
CA ALA A 29 12.82 1.44 -3.53
C ALA A 29 12.20 1.31 -2.13
N ASP A 30 12.34 0.14 -1.48
CA ASP A 30 11.86 -0.09 -0.12
C ASP A 30 12.67 0.70 0.92
N ILE A 31 14.00 0.70 0.81
CA ILE A 31 14.89 1.50 1.66
C ILE A 31 14.59 2.99 1.46
N ALA A 32 14.50 3.45 0.22
CA ALA A 32 14.15 4.83 -0.08
C ALA A 32 12.79 5.19 0.53
N GLY A 33 11.75 4.39 0.32
CA GLY A 33 10.42 4.63 0.90
C GLY A 33 10.43 4.71 2.43
N LYS A 34 11.21 3.85 3.09
CA LYS A 34 11.40 3.87 4.55
C LYS A 34 12.12 5.12 5.02
N LEU A 35 13.19 5.53 4.34
CA LEU A 35 13.91 6.78 4.62
C LEU A 35 12.98 8.00 4.48
N MET A 36 12.13 8.03 3.45
CA MET A 36 11.19 9.13 3.25
C MET A 36 10.08 9.14 4.30
N THR A 37 9.61 7.98 4.73
CA THR A 37 8.69 7.86 5.86
C THR A 37 9.33 8.32 7.16
N PHE A 38 10.61 8.00 7.38
CA PHE A 38 11.37 8.46 8.54
C PHE A 38 11.53 9.99 8.56
N ILE A 39 11.91 10.59 7.43
CA ILE A 39 12.00 12.06 7.28
C ILE A 39 10.63 12.71 7.54
N PHE A 40 9.54 12.12 7.02
CA PHE A 40 8.18 12.59 7.31
C PHE A 40 7.90 12.64 8.81
N PHE A 41 8.18 11.56 9.55
CA PHE A 41 7.96 11.53 10.99
C PHE A 41 8.85 12.51 11.75
N MET A 42 10.10 12.68 11.35
CA MET A 42 11.02 13.64 11.95
C MET A 42 10.49 15.07 11.80
N VAL A 43 10.07 15.46 10.59
CA VAL A 43 9.50 16.80 10.32
C VAL A 43 8.17 16.97 11.05
N ALA A 44 7.31 15.95 11.02
CA ALA A 44 6.03 15.98 11.72
C ALA A 44 6.21 16.15 13.24
N ALA A 45 7.12 15.42 13.87
CA ALA A 45 7.41 15.52 15.29
C ALA A 45 7.90 16.92 15.68
N ARG A 46 8.84 17.47 14.88
CA ARG A 46 9.40 18.81 15.13
C ARG A 46 8.36 19.92 14.95
N HIS A 47 7.51 19.82 13.93
CA HIS A 47 6.56 20.88 13.62
C HIS A 47 5.27 20.81 14.46
N LEU A 48 4.76 19.61 14.74
CA LEU A 48 3.55 19.43 15.56
C LEU A 48 3.80 19.63 17.05
N GLY A 49 5.03 19.41 17.52
CA GLY A 49 5.34 19.38 18.94
C GLY A 49 4.84 18.11 19.63
N VAL A 50 5.19 17.94 20.91
CA VAL A 50 5.04 16.67 21.64
C VAL A 50 3.58 16.23 21.74
N GLU A 51 2.66 17.14 22.08
CA GLU A 51 1.26 16.80 22.33
C GLU A 51 0.54 16.34 21.04
N LYS A 52 0.57 17.15 19.98
CA LYS A 52 -0.08 16.83 18.70
C LYS A 52 0.58 15.64 18.00
N PHE A 53 1.91 15.52 18.08
CA PHE A 53 2.61 14.35 17.57
C PHE A 53 2.27 13.08 18.36
N GLY A 54 2.06 13.20 19.68
CA GLY A 54 1.58 12.11 20.53
C GLY A 54 0.22 11.60 20.08
N VAL A 55 -0.74 12.50 19.81
CA VAL A 55 -2.06 12.15 19.25
C VAL A 55 -1.93 11.43 17.91
N PHE A 56 -1.07 11.93 17.02
CA PHE A 56 -0.85 11.33 15.71
C PHE A 56 -0.22 9.93 15.80
N SER A 57 0.81 9.79 16.63
CA SER A 57 1.52 8.53 16.83
C SER A 57 0.63 7.49 17.51
N PHE A 58 -0.19 7.90 18.48
CA PHE A 58 -1.23 7.07 19.08
C PHE A 58 -2.19 6.55 18.00
N ALA A 59 -2.76 7.44 17.18
CA ALA A 59 -3.70 7.04 16.14
C ALA A 59 -3.09 6.02 15.17
N LEU A 60 -1.84 6.23 14.76
CA LEU A 60 -1.11 5.30 13.88
C LEU A 60 -0.82 3.94 14.52
N ALA A 61 -0.39 3.93 15.79
CA ALA A 61 -0.15 2.70 16.52
C ALA A 61 -1.46 1.94 16.79
N TYR A 62 -2.54 2.67 17.09
CA TYR A 62 -3.85 2.08 17.34
C TYR A 62 -4.37 1.35 16.11
N ILE A 63 -4.38 2.01 14.94
CA ILE A 63 -4.86 1.38 13.70
C ILE A 63 -3.97 0.23 13.23
N SER A 64 -2.66 0.25 13.53
CA SER A 64 -1.73 -0.77 13.05
C SER A 64 -1.96 -2.12 13.72
N MET A 65 -2.50 -2.12 14.95
CA MET A 65 -2.96 -3.34 15.63
C MET A 65 -4.08 -4.04 14.82
N PHE A 66 -4.94 -3.27 14.16
CA PHE A 66 -6.05 -3.79 13.36
C PHE A 66 -5.65 -4.10 11.92
N SER A 67 -4.70 -3.36 11.34
CA SER A 67 -4.33 -3.53 9.92
C SER A 67 -3.80 -4.92 9.59
N VAL A 68 -3.21 -5.63 10.55
CA VAL A 68 -2.72 -7.02 10.37
C VAL A 68 -3.87 -7.95 9.94
N PHE A 69 -5.08 -7.73 10.46
CA PHE A 69 -6.25 -8.52 10.11
C PHE A 69 -6.81 -8.21 8.72
N ALA A 70 -6.39 -7.10 8.08
CA ALA A 70 -6.87 -6.72 6.75
C ALA A 70 -6.20 -7.53 5.61
N ASP A 71 -5.08 -8.19 5.90
CA ASP A 71 -4.29 -8.86 4.87
C ASP A 71 -4.66 -10.32 4.64
N LEU A 72 -5.05 -11.06 5.68
CA LEU A 72 -5.58 -12.44 5.65
C LEU A 72 -4.82 -13.42 4.74
N GLY A 73 -3.55 -13.16 4.41
CA GLY A 73 -2.73 -13.99 3.51
C GLY A 73 -3.12 -13.98 2.03
N PHE A 74 -4.18 -13.26 1.62
CA PHE A 74 -4.67 -13.26 0.23
C PHE A 74 -3.66 -12.79 -0.80
N GLY A 75 -2.74 -11.90 -0.39
CA GLY A 75 -1.65 -11.43 -1.24
C GLY A 75 -0.73 -12.57 -1.69
N VAL A 76 -0.26 -13.39 -0.75
CA VAL A 76 0.65 -14.52 -1.04
C VAL A 76 -0.04 -15.57 -1.90
N LEU A 77 -1.29 -15.91 -1.57
CA LEU A 77 -2.09 -16.84 -2.36
C LEU A 77 -2.25 -16.34 -3.81
N THR A 78 -2.62 -15.07 -3.97
CA THR A 78 -2.79 -14.45 -5.30
C THR A 78 -1.48 -14.47 -6.09
N ALA A 79 -0.36 -14.07 -5.47
CA ALA A 79 0.94 -14.06 -6.14
C ALA A 79 1.33 -15.47 -6.62
N ARG A 80 1.09 -16.50 -5.80
CA ARG A 80 1.38 -17.90 -6.14
C ARG A 80 0.53 -18.41 -7.30
N GLU A 81 -0.78 -18.18 -7.26
CA GLU A 81 -1.67 -18.66 -8.32
C GLU A 81 -1.43 -17.93 -9.65
N ILE A 82 -1.17 -16.61 -9.61
CA ILE A 82 -0.79 -15.84 -10.81
C ILE A 82 0.53 -16.37 -11.38
N ALA A 83 1.55 -16.59 -10.55
CA ALA A 83 2.83 -17.11 -11.02
C ALA A 83 2.73 -18.51 -11.65
N ARG A 84 1.73 -19.31 -11.26
CA ARG A 84 1.44 -20.62 -11.85
C ARG A 84 0.67 -20.51 -13.17
N ASP A 85 -0.32 -19.64 -13.22
CA ASP A 85 -1.15 -19.41 -14.41
C ASP A 85 -1.61 -17.95 -14.48
N HIS A 86 -1.09 -17.20 -15.45
CA HIS A 86 -1.46 -15.81 -15.67
C HIS A 86 -2.93 -15.62 -16.09
N SER A 87 -3.59 -16.65 -16.63
CA SER A 87 -4.98 -16.56 -17.12
C SER A 87 -5.99 -16.36 -15.99
N VAL A 88 -5.70 -16.89 -14.80
CA VAL A 88 -6.60 -16.79 -13.64
C VAL A 88 -6.51 -15.44 -12.93
N ALA A 89 -5.52 -14.59 -13.29
CA ALA A 89 -5.24 -13.34 -12.60
C ALA A 89 -6.45 -12.43 -12.46
N ARG A 90 -7.28 -12.29 -13.51
CA ARG A 90 -8.46 -11.41 -13.46
C ARG A 90 -9.47 -11.83 -12.38
N ARG A 91 -9.71 -13.13 -12.24
CA ARG A 91 -10.66 -13.69 -11.28
C ARG A 91 -10.13 -13.58 -9.85
N TYR A 92 -8.86 -13.95 -9.64
CA TYR A 92 -8.24 -13.85 -8.31
C TYR A 92 -8.11 -12.40 -7.85
N VAL A 93 -7.69 -11.49 -8.74
CA VAL A 93 -7.54 -10.05 -8.44
C VAL A 93 -8.87 -9.42 -8.01
N SER A 94 -9.95 -9.68 -8.74
CA SER A 94 -11.26 -9.10 -8.43
C SER A 94 -11.86 -9.67 -7.13
N ASN A 95 -11.85 -10.99 -6.96
CA ASN A 95 -12.43 -11.64 -5.78
C ASN A 95 -11.66 -11.29 -4.49
N ALA A 96 -10.33 -11.38 -4.50
CA ALA A 96 -9.55 -11.06 -3.31
C ALA A 96 -9.57 -9.56 -3.01
N LEU A 97 -9.58 -8.68 -4.01
CA LEU A 97 -9.75 -7.25 -3.77
C LEU A 97 -11.11 -6.96 -3.11
N ALA A 98 -12.21 -7.57 -3.56
CA ALA A 98 -13.53 -7.42 -2.95
C ALA A 98 -13.52 -7.87 -1.47
N ILE A 99 -12.93 -9.03 -1.17
CA ILE A 99 -12.80 -9.53 0.20
C ILE A 99 -11.97 -8.57 1.06
N LYS A 100 -10.84 -8.07 0.55
CA LYS A 100 -9.99 -7.11 1.27
C LYS A 100 -10.70 -5.78 1.54
N LEU A 101 -11.50 -5.29 0.59
CA LEU A 101 -12.30 -4.07 0.78
C LEU A 101 -13.32 -4.26 1.90
N VAL A 102 -14.07 -5.37 1.88
CA VAL A 102 -15.04 -5.70 2.95
C VAL A 102 -14.32 -5.81 4.31
N ALA A 103 -13.20 -6.53 4.37
CA ALA A 103 -12.40 -6.67 5.59
C ALA A 103 -11.91 -5.30 6.11
N ALA A 104 -11.43 -4.43 5.22
CA ALA A 104 -10.99 -3.09 5.60
C ALA A 104 -12.14 -2.24 6.16
N PHE A 105 -13.33 -2.27 5.55
CA PHE A 105 -14.49 -1.55 6.08
C PHE A 105 -14.94 -2.07 7.45
N VAL A 106 -14.96 -3.40 7.64
CA VAL A 106 -15.26 -4.01 8.94
C VAL A 106 -14.26 -3.56 10.00
N LEU A 107 -12.96 -3.58 9.69
CA LEU A 107 -11.92 -3.13 10.62
C LEU A 107 -11.99 -1.64 10.92
N MET A 108 -12.32 -0.81 9.93
CA MET A 108 -12.57 0.62 10.16
C MET A 108 -13.77 0.85 11.09
N ALA A 109 -14.84 0.08 10.95
CA ALA A 109 -15.99 0.13 11.85
C ALA A 109 -15.62 -0.32 13.27
N VAL A 110 -14.83 -1.39 13.40
CA VAL A 110 -14.31 -1.86 14.70
C VAL A 110 -13.47 -0.78 15.37
N VAL A 111 -12.51 -0.17 14.65
CA VAL A 111 -11.68 0.94 15.14
C VAL A 111 -12.55 2.12 15.57
N ALA A 112 -13.59 2.44 14.81
CA ALA A 112 -14.48 3.53 15.14
C ALA A 112 -15.26 3.25 16.43
N ILE A 113 -15.84 2.07 16.59
CA ILE A 113 -16.57 1.70 17.81
C ILE A 113 -15.62 1.69 19.01
N SER A 114 -14.46 1.03 18.87
CA SER A 114 -13.53 0.83 19.98
C SER A 114 -12.91 2.13 20.50
N VAL A 115 -12.60 3.10 19.62
CA VAL A 115 -12.02 4.38 20.07
C VAL A 115 -13.01 5.26 20.84
N ASN A 116 -14.31 5.19 20.52
CA ASN A 116 -15.34 5.94 21.26
C ASN A 116 -15.60 5.33 22.65
N LEU A 117 -15.56 4.01 22.77
CA LEU A 117 -15.77 3.32 24.05
C LEU A 117 -14.67 3.61 25.07
N LEU A 118 -13.47 3.97 24.62
CA LEU A 118 -12.31 4.24 25.46
C LEU A 118 -12.30 5.67 26.05
N GLY A 119 -13.23 6.55 25.67
CA GLY A 119 -13.37 7.88 26.27
C GLY A 119 -12.23 8.86 25.95
N TYR A 120 -11.56 8.70 24.80
CA TYR A 120 -10.47 9.60 24.39
C TYR A 120 -10.97 11.02 24.03
N PRO A 121 -10.08 12.04 24.13
CA PRO A 121 -10.40 13.39 23.71
C PRO A 121 -10.90 13.48 22.25
N PRO A 122 -11.80 14.42 21.90
CA PRO A 122 -12.39 14.53 20.56
C PRO A 122 -11.37 14.67 19.43
N MET A 123 -10.24 15.33 19.70
CA MET A 123 -9.14 15.47 18.75
C MET A 123 -8.51 14.13 18.41
N THR A 124 -8.24 13.29 19.42
CA THR A 124 -7.68 11.95 19.24
C THR A 124 -8.63 11.05 18.46
N VAL A 125 -9.91 11.07 18.81
CA VAL A 125 -10.94 10.31 18.09
C VAL A 125 -10.99 10.71 16.61
N LYS A 126 -11.02 12.02 16.33
CA LYS A 126 -11.04 12.55 14.95
C LYS A 126 -9.81 12.14 14.15
N VAL A 127 -8.61 12.25 14.72
CA VAL A 127 -7.37 11.85 14.04
C VAL A 127 -7.33 10.35 13.80
N THR A 128 -7.79 9.53 14.75
CA THR A 128 -7.90 8.08 14.59
C THR A 128 -8.86 7.70 13.48
N TYR A 129 -9.99 8.38 13.32
CA TYR A 129 -10.88 8.16 12.18
C TYR A 129 -10.19 8.44 10.84
N ILE A 130 -9.49 9.57 10.71
CA ILE A 130 -8.76 9.89 9.48
C ILE A 130 -7.69 8.82 9.23
N CYS A 131 -6.90 8.48 10.25
CA CYS A 131 -5.87 7.47 10.14
C CYS A 131 -6.44 6.07 9.81
N SER A 132 -7.66 5.72 10.23
CA SER A 132 -8.27 4.42 9.91
C SER A 132 -8.42 4.17 8.39
N LEU A 133 -8.53 5.22 7.58
CA LEU A 133 -8.51 5.11 6.10
C LEU A 133 -7.18 4.55 5.57
N LEU A 134 -6.10 4.59 6.37
CA LEU A 134 -4.85 3.93 6.03
C LEU A 134 -5.00 2.41 5.97
N ILE A 135 -5.90 1.80 6.74
CA ILE A 135 -6.15 0.34 6.66
C ILE A 135 -6.58 -0.03 5.24
N LEU A 136 -7.53 0.73 4.68
CA LEU A 136 -8.01 0.54 3.32
C LEU A 136 -6.90 0.77 2.27
N THR A 137 -6.27 1.95 2.32
CA THR A 137 -5.29 2.33 1.28
C THR A 137 -4.04 1.46 1.30
N SER A 138 -3.53 1.11 2.49
CA SER A 138 -2.37 0.21 2.62
C SER A 138 -2.70 -1.21 2.18
N SER A 139 -3.88 -1.74 2.52
CA SER A 139 -4.31 -3.09 2.11
C SER A 139 -4.36 -3.23 0.59
N VAL A 140 -4.83 -2.19 -0.12
CA VAL A 140 -4.88 -2.17 -1.59
C VAL A 140 -3.48 -2.06 -2.21
N VAL A 141 -2.64 -1.14 -1.72
CA VAL A 141 -1.26 -0.98 -2.22
C VAL A 141 -0.46 -2.27 -2.04
N LEU A 142 -0.54 -2.86 -0.85
CA LEU A 142 0.15 -4.11 -0.56
C LEU A 142 -0.36 -5.25 -1.45
N TYR A 143 -1.67 -5.33 -1.65
CA TYR A 143 -2.29 -6.33 -2.51
C TYR A 143 -1.79 -6.25 -3.96
N TYR A 144 -1.80 -5.05 -4.57
CA TYR A 144 -1.25 -4.88 -5.90
C TYR A 144 0.25 -5.16 -5.96
N GLY A 145 0.99 -4.88 -4.88
CA GLY A 145 2.39 -5.29 -4.76
C GLY A 145 2.58 -6.80 -4.95
N PHE A 146 1.70 -7.62 -4.36
CA PHE A 146 1.69 -9.08 -4.55
C PHE A 146 1.24 -9.49 -5.96
N VAL A 147 0.28 -8.78 -6.56
CA VAL A 147 -0.14 -9.03 -7.95
C VAL A 147 1.04 -8.80 -8.91
N PHE A 148 1.75 -7.67 -8.75
CA PHE A 148 2.94 -7.38 -9.53
C PHE A 148 4.06 -8.40 -9.31
N GLN A 149 4.16 -8.94 -8.08
CA GLN A 149 5.08 -10.02 -7.75
C GLN A 149 4.75 -11.30 -8.52
N GLY A 150 3.46 -11.68 -8.60
CA GLY A 150 3.02 -12.84 -9.37
C GLY A 150 3.35 -12.77 -10.86
N PHE A 151 3.35 -11.57 -11.44
CA PHE A 151 3.76 -11.32 -12.83
C PHE A 151 5.27 -11.05 -12.99
N GLU A 152 6.07 -11.25 -11.94
CA GLU A 152 7.51 -10.97 -11.90
C GLU A 152 7.91 -9.52 -12.25
N ARG A 153 6.97 -8.56 -12.13
CA ARG A 153 7.17 -7.14 -12.47
C ARG A 153 7.33 -6.26 -11.23
N MET A 154 8.34 -6.56 -10.41
CA MET A 154 8.64 -5.81 -9.17
C MET A 154 8.87 -4.31 -9.38
N VAL A 155 9.27 -3.91 -10.59
CA VAL A 155 9.45 -2.51 -10.97
C VAL A 155 8.16 -1.70 -10.75
N LEU A 156 6.98 -2.28 -10.97
CA LEU A 156 5.69 -1.60 -10.76
C LEU A 156 5.42 -1.33 -9.26
N SER A 157 5.80 -2.27 -8.39
CA SER A 157 5.77 -2.08 -6.94
C SER A 157 6.74 -0.97 -6.50
N ALA A 158 7.94 -0.93 -7.10
CA ALA A 158 8.92 0.12 -6.85
C ALA A 158 8.40 1.51 -7.28
N LEU A 159 7.82 1.63 -8.47
CA LEU A 159 7.22 2.88 -8.95
C LEU A 159 6.11 3.39 -8.04
N THR A 160 5.24 2.50 -7.56
CA THR A 160 4.18 2.85 -6.60
C THR A 160 4.76 3.40 -5.31
N ARG A 161 5.79 2.74 -4.75
CA ARG A 161 6.46 3.20 -3.52
C ARG A 161 7.15 4.55 -3.71
N MET A 162 7.83 4.74 -4.84
CA MET A 162 8.47 6.02 -5.17
C MET A 162 7.44 7.14 -5.31
N PHE A 163 6.30 6.89 -5.96
CA PHE A 163 5.20 7.84 -6.06
C PHE A 163 4.71 8.27 -4.66
N GLN A 164 4.44 7.30 -3.77
CA GLN A 164 4.03 7.59 -2.40
C GLN A 164 5.08 8.41 -1.64
N ALA A 165 6.35 8.07 -1.79
CA ALA A 165 7.46 8.76 -1.16
C ALA A 165 7.55 10.22 -1.63
N VAL A 166 7.43 10.48 -2.93
CA VAL A 166 7.43 11.84 -3.50
C VAL A 166 6.26 12.66 -2.97
N VAL A 167 5.05 12.11 -2.97
CA VAL A 167 3.85 12.79 -2.44
C VAL A 167 4.04 13.10 -0.94
N LEU A 168 4.57 12.16 -0.17
CA LEU A 168 4.79 12.32 1.26
C LEU A 168 5.80 13.43 1.57
N ILE A 169 6.95 13.45 0.88
CA ILE A 169 7.98 14.50 1.07
C ILE A 169 7.46 15.87 0.63
N ALA A 170 6.90 15.94 -0.58
CA ALA A 170 6.40 17.20 -1.12
C ALA A 170 5.33 17.78 -0.19
N GLY A 171 4.39 16.94 0.26
CA GLY A 171 3.34 17.35 1.17
C GLY A 171 3.88 17.77 2.54
N VAL A 172 4.83 17.03 3.13
CA VAL A 172 5.32 17.36 4.47
C VAL A 172 6.08 18.68 4.49
N PHE A 173 6.84 18.96 3.44
CA PHE A 173 7.57 20.21 3.28
C PHE A 173 6.65 21.42 3.04
N LEU A 174 5.54 21.21 2.33
CA LEU A 174 4.49 22.24 2.18
C LEU A 174 3.78 22.51 3.51
N LEU A 175 3.42 21.45 4.25
CA LEU A 175 2.73 21.57 5.53
C LEU A 175 3.61 22.19 6.63
N SER A 176 4.92 21.94 6.61
CA SER A 176 5.86 22.49 7.60
C SER A 176 6.06 24.02 7.48
N ARG A 177 5.53 24.66 6.44
CA ARG A 177 5.55 26.12 6.29
C ARG A 177 4.31 26.81 6.86
N GLY A 178 3.27 26.05 7.19
CA GLY A 178 1.99 26.57 7.66
C GLY A 178 1.74 26.32 9.15
N VAL A 179 0.49 26.48 9.58
CA VAL A 179 0.09 26.19 10.96
C VAL A 179 0.17 24.68 11.23
N ALA A 180 0.76 24.33 12.38
CA ALA A 180 0.87 22.96 12.88
C ALA A 180 -0.49 22.38 13.28
N VAL A 181 -1.16 21.71 12.34
CA VAL A 181 -2.46 21.07 12.51
C VAL A 181 -2.32 19.57 12.22
N VAL A 182 -2.64 18.73 13.21
CA VAL A 182 -2.39 17.27 13.15
C VAL A 182 -3.20 16.59 12.05
N GLU A 183 -4.42 17.07 11.81
CA GLU A 183 -5.33 16.52 10.80
C GLU A 183 -4.73 16.63 9.40
N ARG A 184 -3.95 17.68 9.13
CA ARG A 184 -3.27 17.86 7.83
C ARG A 184 -2.22 16.77 7.59
N TYR A 185 -1.49 16.36 8.63
CA TYR A 185 -0.51 15.28 8.53
C TYR A 185 -1.19 13.91 8.36
N ALA A 186 -2.31 13.69 9.06
CA ALA A 186 -3.11 12.48 8.88
C ALA A 186 -3.67 12.38 7.45
N TRP A 187 -4.27 13.46 6.93
CA TRP A 187 -4.75 13.53 5.56
C TRP A 187 -3.64 13.39 4.52
N LEU A 188 -2.45 13.94 4.76
CA LEU A 188 -1.31 13.74 3.87
C LEU A 188 -0.91 12.25 3.80
N ARG A 189 -0.87 11.57 4.94
CA ARG A 189 -0.57 10.13 5.00
C ARG A 189 -1.62 9.31 4.23
N VAL A 190 -2.90 9.62 4.45
CA VAL A 190 -4.03 8.98 3.75
C VAL A 190 -3.99 9.29 2.25
N GLY A 191 -3.69 10.54 1.87
CA GLY A 191 -3.59 10.97 0.48
C GLY A 191 -2.44 10.31 -0.27
N ALA A 192 -1.27 10.20 0.36
CA ALA A 192 -0.15 9.42 -0.21
C ALA A 192 -0.53 7.94 -0.35
N GLY A 193 -1.18 7.35 0.67
CA GLY A 193 -1.72 6.00 0.63
C GLY A 193 -2.70 5.79 -0.53
N GLY A 194 -3.75 6.60 -0.59
CA GLY A 194 -4.83 6.53 -1.57
C GLY A 194 -4.38 6.85 -3.00
N GLY A 195 -3.51 7.85 -3.17
CA GLY A 195 -2.87 8.13 -4.45
C GLY A 195 -2.01 6.95 -4.91
N GLY A 196 -1.25 6.33 -4.00
CA GLY A 196 -0.51 5.10 -4.28
C GLY A 196 -1.41 3.92 -4.66
N ALA A 197 -2.53 3.74 -3.96
CA ALA A 197 -3.51 2.70 -4.27
C ALA A 197 -4.11 2.89 -5.66
N PHE A 198 -4.51 4.12 -5.99
CA PHE A 198 -5.02 4.49 -7.30
C PHE A 198 -3.95 4.30 -8.39
N PHE A 199 -2.71 4.71 -8.14
CA PHE A 199 -1.61 4.56 -9.08
C PHE A 199 -1.27 3.07 -9.32
N ALA A 200 -1.27 2.24 -8.27
CA ALA A 200 -1.10 0.80 -8.41
C ALA A 200 -2.23 0.16 -9.21
N TRP A 201 -3.48 0.52 -8.93
CA TRP A 201 -4.64 0.08 -9.72
C TRP A 201 -4.51 0.49 -11.20
N LEU A 202 -4.10 1.73 -11.46
CA LEU A 202 -3.86 2.25 -12.81
C LEU A 202 -2.79 1.44 -13.53
N LEU A 203 -1.63 1.22 -12.90
CA LEU A 203 -0.54 0.40 -13.46
C LEU A 203 -1.00 -1.03 -13.75
N ALA A 204 -1.77 -1.65 -12.85
CA ALA A 204 -2.32 -2.98 -13.06
C ALA A 204 -3.31 -3.03 -14.25
N SER A 205 -4.14 -1.98 -14.37
CA SER A 205 -5.15 -1.86 -15.43
C SER A 205 -4.55 -1.71 -16.82
N VAL A 206 -3.43 -0.98 -16.93
CA VAL A 206 -2.72 -0.75 -18.18
C VAL A 206 -1.80 -1.94 -18.53
N ALA A 207 -1.18 -2.57 -17.53
CA ALA A 207 -0.15 -3.58 -17.78
C ALA A 207 -0.66 -5.02 -17.97
N PHE A 208 -1.78 -5.41 -17.33
CA PHE A 208 -2.15 -6.83 -17.26
C PHE A 208 -3.65 -7.12 -17.41
N VAL A 209 -4.50 -6.43 -16.64
CA VAL A 209 -5.87 -6.87 -16.39
C VAL A 209 -6.75 -5.63 -16.32
N ARG A 210 -7.79 -5.49 -17.17
CA ARG A 210 -8.90 -4.56 -16.85
C ARG A 210 -9.60 -5.10 -15.60
N PRO A 211 -9.39 -4.52 -14.41
CA PRO A 211 -10.01 -5.04 -13.20
C PRO A 211 -11.49 -4.66 -13.27
N GLY A 212 -12.31 -5.59 -13.76
CA GLY A 212 -13.75 -5.52 -13.59
C GLY A 212 -14.11 -6.16 -12.27
N LEU A 213 -14.99 -5.54 -11.50
CA LEU A 213 -15.66 -6.16 -10.36
C LEU A 213 -16.62 -7.24 -10.89
N SER A 214 -16.09 -8.36 -11.37
CA SER A 214 -16.89 -9.52 -11.74
C SER A 214 -16.88 -10.50 -10.58
N PHE A 215 -17.95 -10.51 -9.80
CA PHE A 215 -18.20 -11.54 -8.79
C PHE A 215 -18.51 -12.87 -9.51
N ASN A 216 -17.48 -13.68 -9.79
CA ASN A 216 -17.65 -15.03 -10.33
C ASN A 216 -17.12 -16.07 -9.32
N PHE A 217 -18.07 -16.69 -8.63
CA PHE A 217 -17.88 -17.77 -7.67
C PHE A 217 -18.18 -19.16 -8.27
N SER A 218 -18.06 -19.36 -9.60
CA SER A 218 -18.28 -20.67 -10.21
C SER A 218 -17.00 -21.49 -10.22
N GLU A 219 -16.99 -22.60 -9.48
CA GLU A 219 -15.99 -23.67 -9.56
C GLU A 219 -15.75 -24.14 -11.01
#